data_AF-A0AA92ULW8-F1
#
_entry.id   AF-A0AA92ULW8-F1
#
_cell.length_a   1.000
_cell.length_b   1.000
_cell.length_c   1.000
_cell.angle_alpha   90.00
_cell.angle_beta   90.00
_cell.angle_gamma   90.00
#
_symmetry.space_group_name_H-M   'P 1'
#
loop_
_entity.id
_entity.type
_entity.pdbx_description
1 polymer ?
#
loop_
_entity_poly.entity_id
_entity_poly.type
_entity_poly.pdbx_seq_one_letter_code
_entity_poly.pdbx_strand_id
1 'polypeptide(L)'
;MKKSLLFALCLGLATITAAAQRNYSQVDPIQPVPTAKQVAWQKLETYAFIHFGLNTFNDKEWGYGNSDVKTFNPKKLDCEQWARTLVAAGMKGVIITAKHHDGFCLWPTRTTDYCIRNTPYKNGEGDVVGELSLACKKYGLKFGVYLSPWDRHQASYGSPYYLKLYQRQLKELLSNYGELFEVWFDGANGGDGWYGGAEESRTIDRRNYYNFPRIFEIVDSLQPNAILFGDGGPGCRWVGNENGFAGETCWSTIPSNTVYPGFKDYKQLQFGWEDGDQWTPAECDVSIRPGWFYHEKEDSKVKTVEDLCNLYYKSVGHNATMLLNFPVDKDGLIHPIDSANAVNFHRKIRQELSVNLLKGITPKVDSQQGKHIGKNITDGQYDTFWASKKKKDAYIEFQLGKPKSITRLMLQEYIPLGQRVKAFSIYYRQGKNWVKLDPKEETTTIGYKRILRFDKITTSGIRIVIDDAKGCPCINSVSAF
;
A
#
# COMPACT_ATOMS: atom_id res chain seq x y z
N MET A 1 -44.98 -45.77 -52.76
CA MET A 1 -45.57 -44.85 -51.77
C MET A 1 -45.54 -45.53 -50.39
N LYS A 2 -44.39 -45.87 -49.80
CA LYS A 2 -43.59 -45.14 -48.78
C LYS A 2 -44.42 -44.49 -47.65
N LYS A 3 -44.73 -45.28 -46.60
CA LYS A 3 -44.19 -45.29 -45.20
C LYS A 3 -44.93 -44.29 -44.28
N SER A 4 -45.75 -44.63 -43.26
CA SER A 4 -45.62 -45.56 -42.10
C SER A 4 -44.35 -45.27 -41.27
N LEU A 5 -44.31 -45.17 -39.94
CA LEU A 5 -45.23 -45.44 -38.82
C LEU A 5 -44.58 -44.83 -37.55
N LEU A 6 -45.39 -44.59 -36.50
CA LEU A 6 -45.12 -44.58 -35.04
C LEU A 6 -43.69 -44.39 -34.49
N PHE A 7 -43.56 -43.65 -33.37
CA PHE A 7 -43.20 -44.27 -32.08
C PHE A 7 -43.41 -43.32 -30.89
N ALA A 8 -44.24 -43.77 -29.94
CA ALA A 8 -44.30 -43.27 -28.58
C ALA A 8 -43.55 -44.26 -27.67
N LEU A 9 -42.88 -43.69 -26.67
CA LEU A 9 -42.37 -44.28 -25.42
C LEU A 9 -41.41 -45.49 -25.49
N CYS A 10 -40.18 -45.25 -25.04
CA CYS A 10 -39.42 -46.19 -24.20
C CYS A 10 -38.51 -45.39 -23.24
N LEU A 11 -38.73 -45.58 -21.94
CA LEU A 11 -37.79 -45.27 -20.85
C LEU A 11 -36.49 -46.07 -21.04
N GLY A 12 -35.34 -45.46 -20.78
CA GLY A 12 -34.09 -46.21 -20.56
C GLY A 12 -32.80 -45.41 -20.71
N LEU A 13 -32.18 -45.08 -19.57
CA LEU A 13 -30.73 -45.02 -19.33
C LEU A 13 -29.84 -44.27 -20.34
N ALA A 14 -29.44 -43.06 -19.96
CA ALA A 14 -28.10 -42.53 -20.25
C ALA A 14 -27.64 -41.59 -19.12
N THR A 15 -27.35 -42.15 -17.95
CA THR A 15 -26.41 -41.55 -16.99
C THR A 15 -24.99 -41.69 -17.56
N ILE A 16 -24.53 -40.74 -18.37
CA ILE A 16 -23.11 -40.59 -18.74
C ILE A 16 -22.76 -39.10 -18.79
N THR A 17 -22.15 -38.64 -17.70
CA THR A 17 -21.14 -37.57 -17.59
C THR A 17 -21.42 -36.20 -18.23
N ALA A 18 -22.19 -35.35 -17.53
CA ALA A 18 -21.95 -33.91 -17.57
C ALA A 18 -20.83 -33.54 -16.57
N ALA A 19 -19.68 -34.21 -16.72
CA ALA A 19 -18.47 -33.96 -15.94
C ALA A 19 -17.28 -33.89 -16.89
N ALA A 20 -17.37 -33.06 -17.93
CA ALA A 20 -16.23 -32.78 -18.82
C ALA A 20 -16.50 -31.55 -19.70
N GLN A 21 -16.32 -30.37 -19.12
CA GLN A 21 -15.70 -29.21 -19.79
C GLN A 21 -15.38 -28.15 -18.72
N ARG A 22 -14.62 -28.54 -17.70
CA ARG A 22 -13.76 -27.55 -17.05
C ARG A 22 -12.76 -27.15 -18.11
N ASN A 23 -12.83 -25.89 -18.56
CA ASN A 23 -11.77 -25.30 -19.36
C ASN A 23 -10.45 -25.49 -18.59
N TYR A 24 -9.62 -26.44 -19.00
CA TYR A 24 -8.25 -26.67 -18.49
C TYR A 24 -7.32 -25.46 -18.75
N SER A 25 -7.85 -24.35 -19.28
CA SER A 25 -7.16 -23.12 -19.61
C SER A 25 -7.13 -22.08 -18.48
N GLN A 26 -7.78 -22.33 -17.34
CA GLN A 26 -7.86 -21.36 -16.24
C GLN A 26 -7.31 -21.96 -14.95
N VAL A 27 -6.32 -21.30 -14.35
CA VAL A 27 -5.79 -21.65 -13.03
C VAL A 27 -6.76 -21.15 -11.98
N ASP A 28 -7.26 -22.04 -11.12
CA ASP A 28 -8.19 -21.66 -10.06
C ASP A 28 -7.52 -20.69 -9.05
N PRO A 29 -8.22 -19.63 -8.60
CA PRO A 29 -7.71 -18.71 -7.58
C PRO A 29 -7.56 -19.40 -6.23
N ILE A 30 -6.58 -18.95 -5.43
CA ILE A 30 -6.48 -19.29 -4.00
C ILE A 30 -7.09 -18.15 -3.21
N GLN A 31 -8.13 -18.44 -2.44
CA GLN A 31 -8.81 -17.44 -1.63
C GLN A 31 -8.00 -17.08 -0.36
N PRO A 32 -8.17 -15.86 0.17
CA PRO A 32 -8.87 -14.72 -0.47
C PRO A 32 -8.04 -14.12 -1.63
N VAL A 33 -8.71 -13.44 -2.56
CA VAL A 33 -8.07 -12.70 -3.68
C VAL A 33 -8.27 -11.19 -3.51
N PRO A 34 -7.35 -10.34 -4.02
CA PRO A 34 -7.54 -8.89 -4.02
C PRO A 34 -8.72 -8.48 -4.88
N THR A 35 -9.40 -7.43 -4.45
CA THR A 35 -10.31 -6.66 -5.32
C THR A 35 -9.51 -5.91 -6.39
N ALA A 36 -10.19 -5.48 -7.47
CA ALA A 36 -9.55 -4.68 -8.52
C ALA A 36 -8.93 -3.37 -7.99
N LYS A 37 -9.56 -2.71 -7.01
CA LYS A 37 -9.00 -1.51 -6.37
C LYS A 37 -7.74 -1.80 -5.56
N GLN A 38 -7.68 -2.93 -4.85
CA GLN A 38 -6.46 -3.36 -4.14
C GLN A 38 -5.31 -3.69 -5.09
N VAL A 39 -5.60 -4.33 -6.24
CA VAL A 39 -4.58 -4.55 -7.29
C VAL A 39 -4.09 -3.21 -7.84
N ALA A 40 -4.98 -2.27 -8.13
CA ALA A 40 -4.62 -0.95 -8.63
C ALA A 40 -3.80 -0.14 -7.61
N TRP A 41 -4.12 -0.27 -6.33
CA TRP A 41 -3.39 0.35 -5.22
C TRP A 41 -1.99 -0.23 -5.06
N GLN A 42 -1.84 -1.55 -5.09
CA GLN A 42 -0.53 -2.19 -4.97
C GLN A 42 0.41 -1.80 -6.12
N LYS A 43 -0.16 -1.54 -7.31
CA LYS A 43 0.57 -1.01 -8.49
C LYS A 43 1.10 0.40 -8.32
N LEU A 44 0.62 1.16 -7.32
CA LEU A 44 1.16 2.48 -7.03
C LEU A 44 2.57 2.38 -6.44
N GLU A 45 2.82 1.34 -5.65
CA GLU A 45 4.07 1.03 -4.95
C GLU A 45 4.49 2.09 -3.93
N THR A 46 4.60 3.34 -4.35
CA THR A 46 5.07 4.47 -3.54
C THR A 46 4.13 5.66 -3.67
N TYR A 47 3.72 6.22 -2.56
CA TYR A 47 2.95 7.46 -2.48
C TYR A 47 3.30 8.23 -1.20
N ALA A 48 2.81 9.45 -1.10
CA ALA A 48 3.24 10.40 -0.08
C ALA A 48 2.19 10.60 1.01
N PHE A 49 2.67 11.01 2.18
CA PHE A 49 1.84 11.56 3.23
C PHE A 49 2.26 13.01 3.48
N ILE A 50 1.33 13.87 3.87
CA ILE A 50 1.61 15.25 4.30
C ILE A 50 0.95 15.48 5.66
N HIS A 51 1.80 15.63 6.68
CA HIS A 51 1.43 16.23 7.94
C HIS A 51 1.70 17.72 7.90
N PHE A 52 0.62 18.49 8.07
CA PHE A 52 0.66 19.95 8.15
C PHE A 52 -0.53 20.45 8.97
N GLY A 53 -0.34 21.51 9.75
CA GLY A 53 -1.39 22.03 10.63
C GLY A 53 -0.82 22.83 11.79
N LEU A 54 -1.63 23.05 12.84
CA LEU A 54 -1.22 23.82 14.01
C LEU A 54 0.04 23.24 14.69
N ASN A 55 0.24 21.92 14.62
CA ASN A 55 1.40 21.25 15.18
C ASN A 55 2.73 21.73 14.57
N THR A 56 2.76 22.04 13.26
CA THR A 56 3.91 22.69 12.58
C THR A 56 4.27 24.03 13.21
N PHE A 57 3.26 24.88 13.48
CA PHE A 57 3.48 26.23 14.01
C PHE A 57 3.84 26.23 15.49
N ASN A 58 3.41 25.19 16.22
CA ASN A 58 3.57 25.08 17.67
C ASN A 58 4.68 24.10 18.09
N ASP A 59 5.49 23.58 17.15
CA ASP A 59 6.59 22.63 17.36
C ASP A 59 6.17 21.38 18.15
N LYS A 60 5.03 20.78 17.76
CA LYS A 60 4.48 19.56 18.39
C LYS A 60 4.33 18.44 17.39
N GLU A 61 4.50 17.20 17.84
CA GLU A 61 3.99 16.04 17.13
C GLU A 61 2.49 15.90 17.38
N TRP A 62 2.07 15.92 18.65
CA TRP A 62 0.68 15.78 19.07
C TRP A 62 0.21 17.02 19.85
N GLY A 63 -0.57 17.89 19.19
CA GLY A 63 -1.23 19.02 19.85
C GLY A 63 -2.35 18.59 20.80
N TYR A 64 -2.54 19.32 21.90
CA TYR A 64 -3.55 19.04 22.92
C TYR A 64 -4.98 19.45 22.53
N GLY A 65 -5.16 20.07 21.36
CA GLY A 65 -6.46 20.61 20.91
C GLY A 65 -6.81 21.98 21.47
N ASN A 66 -5.85 22.70 22.05
CA ASN A 66 -6.01 24.05 22.61
C ASN A 66 -5.11 25.11 21.96
N SER A 67 -4.42 24.79 20.87
CA SER A 67 -3.57 25.75 20.17
C SER A 67 -4.42 26.88 19.58
N ASP A 68 -3.96 28.13 19.69
CA ASP A 68 -4.68 29.25 19.07
C ASP A 68 -4.64 29.10 17.54
N VAL A 69 -5.82 29.03 16.91
CA VAL A 69 -5.99 28.92 15.47
C VAL A 69 -5.28 30.07 14.72
N LYS A 70 -5.09 31.22 15.36
CA LYS A 70 -4.39 32.37 14.78
C LYS A 70 -2.91 32.13 14.52
N THR A 71 -2.31 31.11 15.16
CA THR A 71 -0.93 30.69 14.90
C THR A 71 -0.75 30.07 13.51
N PHE A 72 -1.82 29.53 12.92
CA PHE A 72 -1.79 28.97 11.57
C PHE A 72 -1.79 30.11 10.53
N ASN A 73 -0.63 30.42 9.98
CA ASN A 73 -0.49 31.50 9.00
C ASN A 73 0.73 31.29 8.07
N PRO A 74 0.75 30.23 7.24
CA PRO A 74 1.85 29.97 6.33
C PRO A 74 1.94 31.09 5.28
N LYS A 75 3.14 31.65 5.11
CA LYS A 75 3.35 32.85 4.27
C LYS A 75 3.52 32.56 2.79
N LYS A 76 3.98 31.36 2.46
CA LYS A 76 4.39 30.95 1.11
C LYS A 76 3.80 29.59 0.72
N LEU A 77 2.67 29.20 1.34
CA LEU A 77 2.05 27.91 1.08
C LEU A 77 1.82 27.74 -0.44
N ASP A 78 2.40 26.67 -0.99
CA ASP A 78 2.27 26.31 -2.40
C ASP A 78 2.06 24.81 -2.54
N CYS A 79 0.80 24.38 -2.59
CA CYS A 79 0.46 22.97 -2.85
C CYS A 79 0.92 22.48 -4.22
N GLU A 80 1.15 23.38 -5.19
CA GLU A 80 1.76 22.98 -6.45
C GLU A 80 3.26 22.65 -6.28
N GLN A 81 3.97 23.35 -5.39
CA GLN A 81 5.35 22.98 -5.03
C GLN A 81 5.39 21.59 -4.38
N TRP A 82 4.41 21.27 -3.54
CA TRP A 82 4.27 19.92 -2.98
C TRP A 82 4.08 18.91 -4.11
N ALA A 83 3.06 19.10 -4.96
CA ALA A 83 2.75 18.18 -6.05
C ALA A 83 3.92 17.98 -7.02
N ARG A 84 4.61 19.06 -7.45
CA ARG A 84 5.79 18.97 -8.32
C ARG A 84 6.92 18.17 -7.67
N THR A 85 7.17 18.39 -6.37
CA THR A 85 8.19 17.67 -5.60
C THR A 85 7.86 16.18 -5.53
N LEU A 86 6.61 15.84 -5.20
CA LEU A 86 6.16 14.46 -5.09
C LEU A 86 6.24 13.71 -6.43
N VAL A 87 5.86 14.35 -7.54
CA VAL A 87 6.03 13.78 -8.89
C VAL A 87 7.51 13.54 -9.21
N ALA A 88 8.39 14.51 -8.91
CA ALA A 88 9.82 14.36 -9.13
C ALA A 88 10.44 13.26 -8.25
N ALA A 89 9.89 13.04 -7.05
CA ALA A 89 10.23 11.95 -6.14
C ALA A 89 9.56 10.61 -6.52
N GLY A 90 8.83 10.53 -7.64
CA GLY A 90 8.25 9.31 -8.17
C GLY A 90 6.95 8.86 -7.51
N MET A 91 6.41 9.64 -6.57
CA MET A 91 5.18 9.33 -5.84
C MET A 91 3.98 9.30 -6.79
N LYS A 92 3.05 8.37 -6.56
CA LYS A 92 1.86 8.18 -7.41
C LYS A 92 0.58 8.77 -6.81
N GLY A 93 0.63 9.16 -5.55
CA GLY A 93 -0.45 9.83 -4.85
C GLY A 93 0.05 10.53 -3.60
N VAL A 94 -0.86 11.24 -2.94
CA VAL A 94 -0.62 11.91 -1.66
C VAL A 94 -1.84 11.82 -0.78
N ILE A 95 -1.61 11.55 0.51
CA ILE A 95 -2.61 11.59 1.57
C ILE A 95 -2.28 12.78 2.47
N ILE A 96 -3.24 13.66 2.72
CA ILE A 96 -3.05 14.81 3.62
C ILE A 96 -3.78 14.61 4.94
N THR A 97 -3.17 15.01 6.04
CA THR A 97 -3.86 15.16 7.33
C THR A 97 -4.88 16.29 7.28
N ALA A 98 -6.06 16.02 6.74
CA ALA A 98 -7.16 16.99 6.71
C ALA A 98 -7.55 17.43 8.14
N LYS A 99 -7.46 16.50 9.09
CA LYS A 99 -7.54 16.77 10.54
C LYS A 99 -6.64 15.78 11.29
N HIS A 100 -5.72 16.27 12.11
CA HIS A 100 -4.89 15.45 13.01
C HIS A 100 -5.53 15.30 14.41
N HIS A 101 -4.89 14.60 15.35
CA HIS A 101 -5.41 14.34 16.70
C HIS A 101 -5.80 15.60 17.48
N ASP A 102 -5.12 16.73 17.23
CA ASP A 102 -5.45 18.00 17.86
C ASP A 102 -6.83 18.53 17.46
N GLY A 103 -7.47 17.98 16.42
CA GLY A 103 -8.84 18.31 16.02
C GLY A 103 -8.96 19.49 15.06
N PHE A 104 -7.88 20.19 14.71
CA PHE A 104 -7.92 21.31 13.78
C PHE A 104 -8.16 20.84 12.34
N CYS A 105 -9.17 21.40 11.68
CA CYS A 105 -9.53 21.03 10.31
C CYS A 105 -8.90 21.98 9.29
N LEU A 106 -8.15 21.44 8.31
CA LEU A 106 -7.47 22.17 7.22
C LEU A 106 -8.38 22.64 6.08
N TRP A 107 -9.68 22.35 6.18
CA TRP A 107 -10.70 22.81 5.24
C TRP A 107 -11.79 23.58 5.99
N PRO A 108 -12.56 24.45 5.31
CA PRO A 108 -13.59 25.28 5.95
C PRO A 108 -14.86 24.47 6.27
N THR A 109 -14.73 23.48 7.16
CA THR A 109 -15.82 22.61 7.60
C THR A 109 -16.97 23.39 8.23
N ARG A 110 -18.19 22.87 8.09
CA ARG A 110 -19.39 23.45 8.71
C ARG A 110 -19.66 22.92 10.12
N THR A 111 -18.83 21.99 10.61
CA THR A 111 -19.12 21.26 11.86
C THR A 111 -18.42 21.81 13.10
N THR A 112 -17.41 22.66 12.95
CA THR A 112 -16.68 23.26 14.08
C THR A 112 -16.00 24.56 13.68
N ASP A 113 -15.81 25.45 14.65
CA ASP A 113 -15.03 26.68 14.49
C ASP A 113 -13.51 26.47 14.67
N TYR A 114 -13.07 25.28 15.10
CA TYR A 114 -11.66 24.93 15.16
C TYR A 114 -11.17 24.43 13.79
N CYS A 115 -11.23 25.32 12.80
CA CYS A 115 -10.85 25.05 11.42
C CYS A 115 -10.22 26.27 10.75
N ILE A 116 -9.69 26.05 9.55
CA ILE A 116 -8.95 27.03 8.74
C ILE A 116 -9.71 28.35 8.50
N ARG A 117 -11.05 28.31 8.48
CA ARG A 117 -11.92 29.47 8.28
C ARG A 117 -11.71 30.57 9.32
N ASN A 118 -11.25 30.20 10.52
CA ASN A 118 -11.00 31.13 11.63
C ASN A 118 -9.51 31.49 11.80
N THR A 119 -8.71 31.35 10.73
CA THR A 119 -7.28 31.67 10.73
C THR A 119 -6.97 32.89 9.86
N PRO A 120 -5.80 33.54 10.03
CA PRO A 120 -5.33 34.60 9.13
C PRO A 120 -4.98 34.12 7.72
N TYR A 121 -4.80 32.81 7.51
CA TYR A 121 -4.42 32.28 6.20
C TYR A 121 -5.49 32.62 5.16
N LYS A 122 -5.08 33.32 4.10
CA LYS A 122 -5.97 33.86 3.05
C LYS A 122 -7.21 34.57 3.62
N ASN A 123 -7.04 35.34 4.71
CA ASN A 123 -8.11 36.06 5.38
C ASN A 123 -9.31 35.18 5.81
N GLY A 124 -9.06 33.91 6.15
CA GLY A 124 -10.10 32.95 6.54
C GLY A 124 -10.81 32.28 5.37
N GLU A 125 -10.41 32.54 4.12
CA GLU A 125 -10.97 31.91 2.92
C GLU A 125 -10.12 30.74 2.39
N GLY A 126 -9.08 30.35 3.14
CA GLY A 126 -8.18 29.26 2.76
C GLY A 126 -8.82 27.87 2.85
N ASP A 127 -8.33 26.96 2.01
CA ASP A 127 -8.72 25.55 1.99
C ASP A 127 -7.54 24.70 1.49
N VAL A 128 -6.71 24.21 2.41
CA VAL A 128 -5.48 23.48 2.03
C VAL A 128 -5.82 22.12 1.41
N VAL A 129 -6.91 21.49 1.83
CA VAL A 129 -7.40 20.22 1.27
C VAL A 129 -7.80 20.43 -0.20
N GLY A 130 -8.57 21.49 -0.47
CA GLY A 130 -8.96 21.89 -1.83
C GLY A 130 -7.77 22.28 -2.71
N GLU A 131 -6.85 23.10 -2.19
CA GLU A 131 -5.65 23.51 -2.91
C GLU A 131 -4.77 22.32 -3.32
N LEU A 132 -4.56 21.36 -2.42
CA LEU A 132 -3.79 20.16 -2.73
C LEU A 132 -4.53 19.23 -3.69
N SER A 133 -5.84 19.03 -3.55
CA SER A 133 -6.63 18.23 -4.49
C SER A 133 -6.53 18.76 -5.92
N LEU A 134 -6.63 20.09 -6.10
CA LEU A 134 -6.48 20.74 -7.40
C LEU A 134 -5.06 20.57 -7.98
N ALA A 135 -4.03 20.73 -7.15
CA ALA A 135 -2.65 20.46 -7.56
C ALA A 135 -2.46 18.99 -7.97
N CYS A 136 -3.00 18.04 -7.21
CA CYS A 136 -2.94 16.62 -7.55
C CYS A 136 -3.56 16.32 -8.92
N LYS A 137 -4.76 16.87 -9.17
CA LYS A 137 -5.43 16.76 -10.48
C LYS A 137 -4.58 17.34 -11.62
N LYS A 138 -3.93 18.49 -11.40
CA LYS A 138 -3.07 19.15 -12.40
C LYS A 138 -1.83 18.33 -12.74
N TYR A 139 -1.21 17.69 -11.74
CA TYR A 139 0.07 16.98 -11.88
C TYR A 139 -0.07 15.45 -12.02
N GLY A 140 -1.30 14.92 -12.06
CA GLY A 140 -1.54 13.49 -12.24
C GLY A 140 -1.25 12.64 -10.99
N LEU A 141 -1.31 13.24 -9.80
CA LEU A 141 -1.23 12.51 -8.53
C LEU A 141 -2.62 12.07 -8.08
N LYS A 142 -2.71 10.86 -7.53
CA LYS A 142 -3.89 10.44 -6.78
C LYS A 142 -3.99 11.20 -5.46
N PHE A 143 -5.21 11.53 -5.03
CA PHE A 143 -5.46 12.29 -3.80
C PHE A 143 -6.17 11.44 -2.76
N GLY A 144 -5.73 11.50 -1.51
CA GLY A 144 -6.33 10.80 -0.37
C GLY A 144 -6.37 11.71 0.85
N VAL A 145 -7.13 11.31 1.85
CA VAL A 145 -7.31 12.09 3.08
C VAL A 145 -7.13 11.23 4.31
N TYR A 146 -6.47 11.80 5.31
CA TYR A 146 -6.46 11.34 6.68
C TYR A 146 -7.43 12.20 7.49
N LEU A 147 -8.34 11.54 8.23
CA LEU A 147 -9.27 12.18 9.13
C LEU A 147 -9.19 11.48 10.49
N SER A 148 -8.46 12.08 11.43
CA SER A 148 -8.21 11.44 12.73
C SER A 148 -9.51 11.06 13.45
N PRO A 149 -9.71 9.77 13.77
CA PRO A 149 -10.82 9.35 14.62
C PRO A 149 -10.74 9.96 16.01
N TRP A 150 -9.53 10.03 16.59
CA TRP A 150 -9.25 10.72 17.83
C TRP A 150 -9.26 12.25 17.64
N ASP A 151 -9.99 12.95 18.50
CA ASP A 151 -10.09 14.41 18.46
C ASP A 151 -9.96 14.99 19.88
N ARG A 152 -8.83 15.64 20.13
CA ARG A 152 -8.46 16.25 21.41
C ARG A 152 -9.09 17.63 21.62
N HIS A 153 -9.79 18.17 20.62
CA HIS A 153 -10.48 19.45 20.72
C HIS A 153 -11.96 19.29 21.10
N GLN A 154 -12.68 18.38 20.44
CA GLN A 154 -14.12 18.26 20.58
C GLN A 154 -14.54 17.79 21.99
N ALA A 155 -15.29 18.64 22.70
CA ALA A 155 -15.91 18.28 23.99
C ALA A 155 -16.76 17.02 23.93
N SER A 156 -17.33 16.73 22.75
CA SER A 156 -18.19 15.57 22.52
C SER A 156 -17.43 14.26 22.26
N TYR A 157 -16.10 14.28 22.10
CA TYR A 157 -15.31 13.08 21.82
C TYR A 157 -15.51 12.00 22.90
N GLY A 158 -15.87 10.78 22.52
CA GLY A 158 -16.29 9.71 23.44
C GLY A 158 -17.81 9.60 23.62
N SER A 159 -18.60 10.46 22.99
CA SER A 159 -20.07 10.39 22.99
C SER A 159 -20.65 9.96 21.63
N PRO A 160 -21.89 9.43 21.59
CA PRO A 160 -22.59 9.16 20.34
C PRO A 160 -22.78 10.38 19.43
N TYR A 161 -22.74 11.60 19.99
CA TYR A 161 -22.85 12.83 19.21
C TYR A 161 -21.61 13.06 18.34
N TYR A 162 -20.41 12.78 18.87
CA TYR A 162 -19.16 12.93 18.11
C TYR A 162 -19.14 12.03 16.87
N LEU A 163 -19.69 10.82 16.94
CA LEU A 163 -19.79 9.94 15.76
C LEU A 163 -20.58 10.58 14.62
N LYS A 164 -21.67 11.29 14.93
CA LYS A 164 -22.46 12.03 13.93
C LYS A 164 -21.67 13.21 13.35
N LEU A 165 -20.91 13.91 14.19
CA LEU A 165 -20.03 15.00 13.76
C LEU A 165 -18.92 14.48 12.83
N TYR A 166 -18.24 13.41 13.22
CA TYR A 166 -17.21 12.74 12.43
C TYR A 166 -17.75 12.29 11.07
N GLN A 167 -18.92 11.64 11.04
CA GLN A 167 -19.55 11.22 9.79
C GLN A 167 -19.93 12.40 8.88
N ARG A 168 -20.28 13.57 9.42
CA ARG A 168 -20.53 14.78 8.63
C ARG A 168 -19.23 15.31 8.01
N GLN A 169 -18.16 15.39 8.79
CA GLN A 169 -16.83 15.79 8.31
C GLN A 169 -16.32 14.84 7.21
N LEU A 170 -16.46 13.54 7.43
CA LEU A 170 -16.11 12.53 6.44
C LEU A 170 -16.89 12.73 5.13
N LYS A 171 -18.22 12.95 5.20
CA LYS A 171 -19.03 13.22 4.00
C LYS A 171 -18.62 14.50 3.27
N GLU A 172 -18.23 15.56 3.98
CA GLU A 172 -17.69 16.77 3.33
C GLU A 172 -16.43 16.46 2.53
N LEU A 173 -15.47 15.72 3.13
CA LEU A 173 -14.22 15.35 2.47
C LEU A 173 -14.44 14.43 1.26
N LEU A 174 -15.33 13.44 1.40
CA LEU A 174 -15.62 12.47 0.34
C LEU A 174 -16.42 13.06 -0.83
N SER A 175 -17.09 14.21 -0.66
CA SER A 175 -18.00 14.74 -1.70
C SER A 175 -17.45 15.95 -2.44
N ASN A 176 -16.52 16.71 -1.84
CA ASN A 176 -16.16 18.04 -2.33
C ASN A 176 -14.78 18.14 -3.00
N TYR A 177 -13.92 17.12 -2.87
CA TYR A 177 -12.50 17.19 -3.29
C TYR A 177 -12.12 16.22 -4.41
N GLY A 178 -13.09 15.76 -5.21
CA GLY A 178 -12.85 14.87 -6.36
C GLY A 178 -12.80 13.39 -6.00
N GLU A 179 -12.14 12.59 -6.83
CA GLU A 179 -11.95 11.16 -6.59
C GLU A 179 -10.83 10.93 -5.57
N LEU A 180 -11.12 10.15 -4.53
CA LEU A 180 -10.15 9.77 -3.51
C LEU A 180 -9.65 8.35 -3.79
N PHE A 181 -8.33 8.15 -3.79
CA PHE A 181 -7.76 6.81 -3.92
C PHE A 181 -7.66 6.07 -2.58
N GLU A 182 -7.61 6.82 -1.48
CA GLU A 182 -7.44 6.26 -0.14
C GLU A 182 -8.00 7.18 0.94
N VAL A 183 -8.59 6.57 1.97
CA VAL A 183 -9.04 7.21 3.20
C VAL A 183 -8.34 6.52 4.37
N TRP A 184 -7.61 7.32 5.16
CA TRP A 184 -6.71 6.82 6.20
C TRP A 184 -7.31 6.98 7.59
N PHE A 185 -7.57 5.87 8.28
CA PHE A 185 -8.12 5.83 9.63
C PHE A 185 -7.09 5.34 10.64
N ASP A 186 -6.69 6.26 11.52
CA ASP A 186 -5.71 5.99 12.58
C ASP A 186 -6.21 5.03 13.66
N GLY A 187 -5.30 4.16 14.11
CA GLY A 187 -5.50 3.28 15.25
C GLY A 187 -5.28 3.98 16.60
N ALA A 188 -4.56 5.10 16.66
CA ALA A 188 -4.36 5.90 17.85
C ALA A 188 -5.69 6.46 18.37
N ASN A 189 -5.99 6.17 19.64
CA ASN A 189 -7.25 6.55 20.24
C ASN A 189 -7.14 6.76 21.75
N GLY A 190 -7.79 7.83 22.19
CA GLY A 190 -7.91 8.15 23.61
C GLY A 190 -6.59 8.60 24.23
N GLY A 191 -6.70 9.35 25.31
CA GLY A 191 -5.56 9.98 25.97
C GLY A 191 -5.93 11.34 26.53
N ASP A 192 -4.92 12.04 27.05
CA ASP A 192 -5.03 13.40 27.53
C ASP A 192 -5.39 14.37 26.40
N GLY A 193 -6.11 15.44 26.71
CA GLY A 193 -6.52 16.44 25.70
C GLY A 193 -7.36 17.55 26.31
N TRP A 194 -7.57 18.61 25.53
CA TRP A 194 -8.31 19.79 25.97
C TRP A 194 -9.82 19.51 26.07
N TYR A 195 -10.38 18.78 25.12
CA TYR A 195 -11.78 18.31 25.08
C TYR A 195 -12.82 19.35 25.52
N GLY A 196 -12.81 20.54 24.91
CA GLY A 196 -13.73 21.62 25.27
C GLY A 196 -13.38 22.38 26.54
N GLY A 197 -12.15 22.28 27.04
CA GLY A 197 -11.70 22.89 28.29
C GLY A 197 -11.82 21.99 29.51
N ALA A 198 -12.19 20.72 29.33
CA ALA A 198 -12.21 19.73 30.41
C ALA A 198 -10.80 19.31 30.86
N GLU A 199 -9.82 19.35 29.95
CA GLU A 199 -8.40 19.06 30.22
C GLU A 199 -8.18 17.73 30.97
N GLU A 200 -8.72 16.65 30.40
CA GLU A 200 -8.78 15.33 31.02
C GLU A 200 -8.20 14.25 30.09
N SER A 201 -8.15 13.00 30.58
CA SER A 201 -7.82 11.84 29.76
C SER A 201 -9.07 11.00 29.48
N ARG A 202 -9.27 10.64 28.20
CA ARG A 202 -10.43 9.83 27.76
C ARG A 202 -9.98 8.49 27.23
N THR A 203 -10.52 7.40 27.77
CA THR A 203 -10.34 6.04 27.25
C THR A 203 -11.53 5.65 26.41
N ILE A 204 -11.29 5.10 25.22
CA ILE A 204 -12.32 4.72 24.26
C ILE A 204 -12.33 3.20 24.06
N ASP A 205 -13.52 2.62 23.90
CA ASP A 205 -13.65 1.27 23.37
C ASP A 205 -13.26 1.25 21.89
N ARG A 206 -11.98 0.98 21.65
CA ARG A 206 -11.33 0.96 20.33
C ARG A 206 -12.08 0.10 19.30
N ARG A 207 -12.72 -0.97 19.78
CA ARG A 207 -13.38 -1.96 18.93
C ARG A 207 -14.75 -1.50 18.48
N ASN A 208 -15.54 -0.93 19.39
CA ASN A 208 -16.97 -0.71 19.14
C ASN A 208 -17.36 0.76 18.98
N TYR A 209 -16.65 1.69 19.62
CA TYR A 209 -17.08 3.09 19.71
C TYR A 209 -17.22 3.75 18.33
N TYR A 210 -16.22 3.62 17.46
CA TYR A 210 -16.20 4.32 16.18
C TYR A 210 -17.23 3.82 15.17
N ASN A 211 -17.78 2.62 15.38
CA ASN A 211 -18.66 1.94 14.41
C ASN A 211 -18.06 1.99 12.99
N PHE A 212 -16.86 1.42 12.85
CA PHE A 212 -16.15 1.33 11.57
C PHE A 212 -16.98 0.72 10.43
N PRO A 213 -17.83 -0.31 10.64
CA PRO A 213 -18.71 -0.78 9.58
C PRO A 213 -19.54 0.34 8.94
N ARG A 214 -20.10 1.25 9.75
CA ARG A 214 -20.84 2.41 9.22
C ARG A 214 -19.94 3.42 8.51
N ILE A 215 -18.71 3.62 8.98
CA ILE A 215 -17.72 4.48 8.31
C ILE A 215 -17.39 3.91 6.92
N PHE A 216 -17.16 2.60 6.84
CA PHE A 216 -16.85 1.91 5.59
C PHE A 216 -18.01 2.00 4.59
N GLU A 217 -19.26 1.79 5.03
CA GLU A 217 -20.45 2.00 4.19
C GLU A 217 -20.51 3.42 3.60
N ILE A 218 -20.18 4.44 4.40
CA ILE A 218 -20.19 5.83 3.93
C ILE A 218 -19.14 6.02 2.84
N VAL A 219 -17.91 5.55 3.07
CA VAL A 219 -16.84 5.65 2.06
C VAL A 219 -17.19 4.86 0.80
N ASP A 220 -17.62 3.60 0.91
CA ASP A 220 -17.96 2.80 -0.28
C ASP A 220 -19.11 3.42 -1.08
N SER A 221 -20.07 4.10 -0.42
CA SER A 221 -21.18 4.77 -1.10
C SER A 221 -20.78 6.05 -1.85
N LEU A 222 -19.75 6.77 -1.38
CA LEU A 222 -19.34 8.07 -1.95
C LEU A 222 -18.07 7.97 -2.80
N GLN A 223 -17.18 7.04 -2.46
CA GLN A 223 -15.85 6.83 -3.05
C GLN A 223 -15.58 5.32 -3.17
N PRO A 224 -16.33 4.57 -4.00
CA PRO A 224 -16.24 3.10 -4.08
C PRO A 224 -14.86 2.57 -4.49
N ASN A 225 -14.06 3.40 -5.17
CA ASN A 225 -12.70 3.07 -5.60
C ASN A 225 -11.63 3.35 -4.53
N ALA A 226 -11.97 4.03 -3.43
CA ALA A 226 -11.02 4.34 -2.37
C ALA A 226 -10.63 3.08 -1.59
N ILE A 227 -9.34 2.99 -1.25
CA ILE A 227 -8.81 2.06 -0.27
C ILE A 227 -9.09 2.59 1.13
N LEU A 228 -9.49 1.68 2.01
CA LEU A 228 -9.75 1.95 3.42
C LEU A 228 -8.54 1.44 4.20
N PHE A 229 -7.70 2.35 4.68
CA PHE A 229 -6.60 2.01 5.57
C PHE A 229 -7.10 1.94 7.02
N GLY A 230 -6.59 0.96 7.76
CA GLY A 230 -6.61 0.85 9.21
C GLY A 230 -5.96 -0.46 9.64
N ASP A 231 -5.66 -0.68 10.91
CA ASP A 231 -4.94 -1.89 11.36
C ASP A 231 -5.55 -3.21 10.84
N GLY A 232 -6.89 -3.27 10.71
CA GLY A 232 -7.64 -4.43 10.22
C GLY A 232 -8.24 -4.29 8.82
N GLY A 233 -7.91 -3.24 8.06
CA GLY A 233 -8.50 -2.98 6.73
C GLY A 233 -9.93 -2.43 6.78
N PRO A 234 -10.78 -2.69 5.76
CA PRO A 234 -10.68 -3.84 4.82
C PRO A 234 -9.84 -3.60 3.57
N GLY A 235 -9.38 -2.38 3.30
CA GLY A 235 -8.64 -2.05 2.07
C GLY A 235 -7.18 -2.47 2.12
N CYS A 236 -6.43 -1.89 3.05
CA CYS A 236 -5.04 -2.23 3.37
C CYS A 236 -4.84 -2.12 4.89
N ARG A 237 -3.73 -2.67 5.40
CA ARG A 237 -3.41 -2.64 6.82
C ARG A 237 -2.17 -1.82 7.10
N TRP A 238 -2.13 -1.24 8.30
CA TRP A 238 -0.88 -0.82 8.90
C TRP A 238 0.11 -2.00 8.96
N VAL A 239 1.39 -1.77 8.64
CA VAL A 239 2.43 -2.81 8.72
C VAL A 239 2.85 -3.14 10.16
N GLY A 240 2.37 -2.40 11.16
CA GLY A 240 2.71 -2.67 12.56
C GLY A 240 4.00 -1.98 13.04
N ASN A 241 4.55 -1.05 12.25
CA ASN A 241 5.60 -0.14 12.68
C ASN A 241 5.60 1.13 11.81
N GLU A 242 6.06 2.24 12.38
CA GLU A 242 6.26 3.51 11.66
C GLU A 242 7.71 3.70 11.16
N ASN A 243 8.48 2.60 11.15
CA ASN A 243 9.85 2.58 10.64
C ASN A 243 9.88 2.25 9.14
N GLY A 244 8.73 2.04 8.50
CA GLY A 244 8.59 1.91 7.06
C GLY A 244 9.03 0.58 6.46
N PHE A 245 8.93 -0.54 7.20
CA PHE A 245 9.33 -1.84 6.67
C PHE A 245 8.37 -2.99 6.99
N ALA A 246 8.21 -3.88 6.02
CA ALA A 246 7.54 -5.16 6.16
C ALA A 246 8.53 -6.28 6.50
N GLY A 247 8.03 -7.42 6.97
CA GLY A 247 8.83 -8.61 7.20
C GLY A 247 9.35 -9.20 5.87
N GLU A 248 10.40 -10.02 5.94
CA GLU A 248 10.86 -10.81 4.79
C GLU A 248 9.76 -11.79 4.33
N THR A 249 8.99 -12.28 5.30
CA THR A 249 7.66 -12.87 5.09
C THR A 249 6.60 -11.77 5.22
N CYS A 250 5.77 -11.58 4.19
CA CYS A 250 4.64 -10.69 4.22
C CYS A 250 3.45 -11.26 3.42
N TRP A 251 2.53 -11.89 4.14
CA TRP A 251 1.24 -12.29 3.62
C TRP A 251 0.32 -11.07 3.49
N SER A 252 -0.38 -10.97 2.36
CA SER A 252 -1.40 -9.94 2.12
C SER A 252 -2.73 -10.28 2.81
N THR A 253 -2.77 -11.30 3.67
CA THR A 253 -4.00 -11.82 4.28
C THR A 253 -3.98 -11.68 5.80
N ILE A 254 -5.16 -11.42 6.38
CA ILE A 254 -5.38 -11.31 7.83
C ILE A 254 -6.65 -12.05 8.26
N PRO A 255 -6.79 -12.45 9.53
CA PRO A 255 -8.03 -12.95 10.09
C PRO A 255 -8.99 -11.79 10.43
N SER A 256 -10.02 -11.60 9.61
CA SER A 256 -11.00 -10.49 9.67
C SER A 256 -11.71 -10.34 11.02
N ASN A 257 -11.94 -11.44 11.73
CA ASN A 257 -12.62 -11.44 13.03
C ASN A 257 -11.68 -11.19 14.23
N THR A 258 -10.37 -11.14 13.99
CA THR A 258 -9.35 -11.02 15.05
C THR A 258 -8.62 -9.68 15.01
N VAL A 259 -8.34 -9.16 13.81
CA VAL A 259 -7.64 -7.89 13.64
C VAL A 259 -8.65 -6.75 13.55
N TYR A 260 -8.46 -5.71 14.36
CA TYR A 260 -9.32 -4.53 14.43
C TYR A 260 -8.45 -3.29 14.75
N PRO A 261 -8.93 -2.06 14.48
CA PRO A 261 -8.19 -0.84 14.82
C PRO A 261 -7.74 -0.76 16.29
N GLY A 262 -6.45 -0.52 16.51
CA GLY A 262 -5.79 -0.62 17.81
C GLY A 262 -5.47 -2.06 18.23
N PHE A 263 -5.15 -2.94 17.26
CA PHE A 263 -4.87 -4.36 17.49
C PHE A 263 -3.69 -4.54 18.45
N LYS A 264 -3.85 -5.37 19.48
CA LYS A 264 -2.85 -5.48 20.56
C LYS A 264 -1.54 -6.10 20.09
N ASP A 265 -1.61 -7.12 19.24
CA ASP A 265 -0.43 -7.80 18.72
C ASP A 265 0.00 -7.19 17.36
N TYR A 266 0.13 -5.87 17.34
CA TYR A 266 0.40 -5.10 16.13
C TYR A 266 1.67 -5.54 15.40
N LYS A 267 2.66 -6.14 16.11
CA LYS A 267 3.87 -6.68 15.49
C LYS A 267 3.58 -7.79 14.49
N GLN A 268 2.52 -8.57 14.68
CA GLN A 268 2.12 -9.61 13.73
C GLN A 268 1.62 -9.03 12.39
N LEU A 269 1.14 -7.77 12.39
CA LEU A 269 0.69 -7.10 11.16
C LEU A 269 1.83 -6.98 10.13
N GLN A 270 3.08 -6.96 10.60
CA GLN A 270 4.27 -6.91 9.75
C GLN A 270 4.38 -8.10 8.81
N PHE A 271 3.89 -9.26 9.24
CA PHE A 271 4.01 -10.53 8.53
C PHE A 271 2.70 -10.98 7.87
N GLY A 272 1.56 -10.52 8.38
CA GLY A 272 0.26 -11.05 7.99
C GLY A 272 0.08 -12.51 8.43
N TRP A 273 -0.88 -13.22 7.83
CA TRP A 273 -1.20 -14.60 8.15
C TRP A 273 -1.36 -15.43 6.89
N GLU A 274 -0.64 -16.56 6.79
CA GLU A 274 -0.77 -17.50 5.68
C GLU A 274 -2.23 -17.93 5.46
N ASP A 275 -2.96 -18.19 6.55
CA ASP A 275 -4.34 -18.70 6.55
C ASP A 275 -5.40 -17.63 6.84
N GLY A 276 -5.08 -16.35 6.63
CA GLY A 276 -6.03 -15.25 6.78
C GLY A 276 -7.20 -15.34 5.78
N ASP A 277 -8.39 -14.93 6.21
CA ASP A 277 -9.64 -15.00 5.43
C ASP A 277 -9.97 -13.70 4.66
N GLN A 278 -9.24 -12.62 4.91
CA GLN A 278 -9.41 -11.33 4.24
C GLN A 278 -8.13 -10.85 3.57
N TRP A 279 -8.22 -10.48 2.28
CA TRP A 279 -7.12 -9.82 1.58
C TRP A 279 -6.99 -8.38 2.06
N THR A 280 -5.92 -8.08 2.79
CA THR A 280 -5.60 -6.77 3.39
C THR A 280 -4.08 -6.57 3.36
N PRO A 281 -3.51 -6.14 2.21
CA PRO A 281 -2.07 -6.01 2.04
C PRO A 281 -1.49 -4.92 2.95
N ALA A 282 -0.19 -5.01 3.24
CA ALA A 282 0.50 -4.08 4.14
C ALA A 282 0.85 -2.76 3.44
N GLU A 283 0.66 -1.67 4.17
CA GLU A 283 1.21 -0.35 3.88
C GLU A 283 2.30 -0.01 4.91
N CYS A 284 3.49 0.33 4.41
CA CYS A 284 4.62 0.75 5.23
C CYS A 284 4.69 2.28 5.29
N ASP A 285 4.11 2.85 6.34
CA ASP A 285 4.16 4.28 6.64
C ASP A 285 5.43 4.66 7.39
N VAL A 286 6.03 5.79 7.01
CA VAL A 286 7.26 6.30 7.61
C VAL A 286 7.47 7.78 7.27
N SER A 287 8.00 8.56 8.20
CA SER A 287 8.44 9.93 7.93
C SER A 287 9.83 10.00 7.32
N ILE A 288 10.04 10.96 6.40
CA ILE A 288 11.39 11.30 5.92
C ILE A 288 12.26 11.89 7.04
N ARG A 289 11.64 12.35 8.13
CA ARG A 289 12.27 12.85 9.35
C ARG A 289 12.05 11.91 10.54
N PRO A 290 12.62 12.19 11.72
CA PRO A 290 12.21 11.53 12.97
C PRO A 290 10.74 11.78 13.31
N GLY A 291 10.27 13.02 13.26
CA GLY A 291 8.87 13.40 13.51
C GLY A 291 7.99 13.34 12.26
N TRP A 292 6.67 13.28 12.47
CA TRP A 292 5.66 13.39 11.42
C TRP A 292 5.42 14.83 11.01
N PHE A 293 5.44 15.78 11.94
CA PHE A 293 5.34 17.21 11.65
C PHE A 293 6.73 17.84 11.44
N TYR A 294 6.76 19.04 10.86
CA TYR A 294 8.03 19.72 10.64
C TYR A 294 8.59 20.27 11.95
N HIS A 295 9.85 19.92 12.21
CA HIS A 295 10.66 20.45 13.28
C HIS A 295 12.01 20.93 12.73
N GLU A 296 12.36 22.19 12.95
CA GLU A 296 13.63 22.78 12.47
C GLU A 296 14.85 22.03 13.05
N LYS A 297 14.76 21.57 14.32
CA LYS A 297 15.78 20.74 14.97
C LYS A 297 16.06 19.39 14.27
N GLU A 298 15.24 19.03 13.29
CA GLU A 298 15.35 17.79 12.51
C GLU A 298 15.89 18.00 11.10
N ASP A 299 16.23 19.23 10.69
CA ASP A 299 16.79 19.51 9.36
C ASP A 299 18.10 18.75 9.10
N SER A 300 18.87 18.50 10.15
CA SER A 300 20.10 17.69 10.11
C SER A 300 19.86 16.17 10.24
N LYS A 301 18.60 15.75 10.41
CA LYS A 301 18.18 14.35 10.66
C LYS A 301 17.28 13.78 9.57
N VAL A 302 17.12 14.50 8.46
CA VAL A 302 16.40 14.02 7.28
C VAL A 302 17.08 12.74 6.78
N LYS A 303 16.28 11.68 6.57
CA LYS A 303 16.75 10.38 6.06
C LYS A 303 17.56 10.59 4.78
N THR A 304 18.69 9.88 4.70
CA THR A 304 19.57 9.96 3.53
C THR A 304 18.97 9.24 2.34
N VAL A 305 19.54 9.48 1.15
CA VAL A 305 19.17 8.75 -0.08
C VAL A 305 19.30 7.23 0.11
N GLU A 306 20.30 6.76 0.85
CA GLU A 306 20.53 5.33 1.09
C GLU A 306 19.51 4.76 2.08
N ASP A 307 19.14 5.51 3.12
CA ASP A 307 18.06 5.11 4.04
C ASP A 307 16.74 4.93 3.29
N LEU A 308 16.39 5.88 2.42
CA LEU A 308 15.18 5.80 1.59
C LEU A 308 15.23 4.63 0.61
N CYS A 309 16.39 4.34 0.01
CA CYS A 309 16.56 3.14 -0.82
C CYS A 309 16.33 1.86 0.01
N ASN A 310 16.91 1.78 1.21
CA ASN A 310 16.72 0.64 2.10
C ASN A 310 15.25 0.45 2.47
N LEU A 311 14.52 1.52 2.74
CA LEU A 311 13.08 1.46 3.02
C LEU A 311 12.28 0.95 1.81
N TYR A 312 12.58 1.42 0.60
CA TYR A 312 11.92 0.91 -0.61
C TYR A 312 12.11 -0.61 -0.80
N TYR A 313 13.34 -1.10 -0.63
CA TYR A 313 13.60 -2.55 -0.73
C TYR A 313 12.91 -3.33 0.39
N LYS A 314 12.80 -2.78 1.61
CA LYS A 314 12.13 -3.42 2.76
C LYS A 314 10.61 -3.19 2.82
N SER A 315 10.02 -2.51 1.84
CA SER A 315 8.57 -2.27 1.73
C SER A 315 8.05 -2.78 0.39
N VAL A 316 8.25 -2.03 -0.70
CA VAL A 316 7.91 -2.41 -2.08
C VAL A 316 8.59 -3.71 -2.49
N GLY A 317 9.83 -3.94 -2.05
CA GLY A 317 10.53 -5.20 -2.27
C GLY A 317 10.08 -6.37 -1.38
N HIS A 318 9.16 -6.14 -0.45
CA HIS A 318 8.65 -7.09 0.56
C HIS A 318 7.11 -7.20 0.49
N ASN A 319 6.52 -7.11 -0.70
CA ASN A 319 5.07 -7.25 -0.92
C ASN A 319 4.19 -6.20 -0.18
N ALA A 320 4.74 -5.02 0.12
CA ALA A 320 4.00 -3.90 0.72
C ALA A 320 4.04 -2.67 -0.20
N THR A 321 3.26 -1.64 0.13
CA THR A 321 3.46 -0.29 -0.42
C THR A 321 4.34 0.53 0.54
N MET A 322 4.90 1.62 0.03
CA MET A 322 5.64 2.61 0.84
C MET A 322 4.88 3.93 0.85
N LEU A 323 4.48 4.36 2.04
CA LEU A 323 3.89 5.66 2.30
C LEU A 323 4.93 6.55 2.99
N LEU A 324 5.52 7.49 2.25
CA LEU A 324 6.58 8.37 2.77
C LEU A 324 6.00 9.74 3.14
N ASN A 325 6.10 10.13 4.41
CA ASN A 325 5.66 11.44 4.88
C ASN A 325 6.66 12.56 4.58
N PHE A 326 6.12 13.69 4.12
CA PHE A 326 6.80 14.95 3.86
C PHE A 326 6.18 16.02 4.77
N PRO A 327 6.78 16.29 5.94
CA PRO A 327 6.31 17.37 6.80
C PRO A 327 6.52 18.72 6.11
N VAL A 328 5.48 19.55 6.12
CA VAL A 328 5.53 20.90 5.55
C VAL A 328 5.96 21.90 6.62
N ASP A 329 6.88 22.79 6.26
CA ASP A 329 7.45 23.79 7.16
C ASP A 329 6.48 24.94 7.50
N LYS A 330 6.94 25.88 8.35
CA LYS A 330 6.13 27.04 8.80
C LYS A 330 5.84 28.05 7.68
N ASP A 331 6.65 28.07 6.62
CA ASP A 331 6.39 28.88 5.44
C ASP A 331 5.33 28.25 4.53
N GLY A 332 5.07 26.95 4.68
CA GLY A 332 4.09 26.19 3.90
C GLY A 332 4.72 25.44 2.72
N LEU A 333 6.00 25.08 2.81
CA LEU A 333 6.75 24.41 1.74
C LEU A 333 7.30 23.05 2.20
N ILE A 334 7.48 22.13 1.25
CA ILE A 334 8.33 20.95 1.51
C ILE A 334 9.78 21.45 1.51
N HIS A 335 10.47 21.17 2.61
CA HIS A 335 11.82 21.67 2.85
C HIS A 335 12.84 21.17 1.80
N PRO A 336 13.83 21.99 1.38
CA PRO A 336 14.73 21.64 0.27
C PRO A 336 15.53 20.34 0.46
N ILE A 337 16.00 20.04 1.67
CA ILE A 337 16.75 18.80 1.95
C ILE A 337 15.87 17.57 1.70
N ASP A 338 14.63 17.61 2.19
CA ASP A 338 13.61 16.57 2.07
C ASP A 338 13.29 16.31 0.59
N SER A 339 13.05 17.40 -0.16
CA SER A 339 12.79 17.33 -1.61
C SER A 339 13.98 16.72 -2.38
N ALA A 340 15.21 17.17 -2.09
CA ALA A 340 16.40 16.69 -2.78
C ALA A 340 16.67 15.21 -2.49
N ASN A 341 16.58 14.79 -1.23
CA ASN A 341 16.81 13.40 -0.84
C ASN A 341 15.77 12.46 -1.46
N ALA A 342 14.48 12.83 -1.45
CA ALA A 342 13.43 12.02 -2.06
C ALA A 342 13.58 11.90 -3.59
N VAL A 343 13.89 12.99 -4.28
CA VAL A 343 14.15 12.98 -5.74
C VAL A 343 15.38 12.14 -6.08
N ASN A 344 16.46 12.27 -5.31
CA ASN A 344 17.70 11.52 -5.54
C ASN A 344 17.52 10.02 -5.23
N PHE A 345 16.73 9.68 -4.21
CA PHE A 345 16.28 8.31 -3.93
C PHE A 345 15.56 7.71 -5.14
N HIS A 346 14.54 8.39 -5.66
CA HIS A 346 13.79 7.90 -6.82
C HIS A 346 14.70 7.68 -8.03
N ARG A 347 15.61 8.64 -8.30
CA ARG A 347 16.60 8.51 -9.37
C ARG A 347 17.50 7.28 -9.18
N LYS A 348 17.97 7.04 -7.95
CA LYS A 348 18.83 5.90 -7.63
C LYS A 348 18.10 4.57 -7.81
N ILE A 349 16.88 4.41 -7.31
CA ILE A 349 16.08 3.18 -7.54
C ILE A 349 15.85 2.95 -9.05
N ARG A 350 15.49 4.00 -9.80
CA ARG A 350 15.33 3.89 -11.25
C ARG A 350 16.61 3.47 -11.96
N GLN A 351 17.77 3.97 -11.53
CA GLN A 351 19.07 3.60 -12.08
C GLN A 351 19.39 2.14 -11.75
N GLU A 352 19.22 1.73 -10.48
CA GLU A 352 19.50 0.38 -9.99
C GLU A 352 18.63 -0.68 -10.66
N LEU A 353 17.42 -0.33 -11.09
CA LEU A 353 16.46 -1.23 -11.74
C LEU A 353 16.26 -0.91 -13.24
N SER A 354 17.20 -0.20 -13.88
CA SER A 354 17.04 0.30 -15.26
C SER A 354 17.23 -0.77 -16.34
N VAL A 355 18.09 -1.76 -16.11
CA VAL A 355 18.48 -2.76 -17.11
C VAL A 355 18.09 -4.15 -16.65
N ASN A 356 16.93 -4.63 -17.11
CA ASN A 356 16.53 -6.01 -16.87
C ASN A 356 17.23 -6.96 -17.86
N LEU A 357 18.17 -7.76 -17.36
CA LEU A 357 18.94 -8.72 -18.16
C LEU A 357 18.14 -9.96 -18.60
N LEU A 358 16.96 -10.18 -18.03
CA LEU A 358 16.06 -11.29 -18.37
C LEU A 358 15.01 -10.91 -19.42
N LYS A 359 14.88 -9.63 -19.76
CA LYS A 359 13.86 -9.13 -20.68
C LYS A 359 13.93 -9.88 -22.03
N GLY A 360 12.79 -10.47 -22.43
CA GLY A 360 12.65 -11.21 -23.68
C GLY A 360 13.30 -12.60 -23.71
N ILE A 361 14.03 -13.02 -22.67
CA ILE A 361 14.54 -14.38 -22.57
C ILE A 361 13.36 -15.31 -22.26
N THR A 362 13.17 -16.35 -23.08
CA THR A 362 12.20 -17.42 -22.75
C THR A 362 12.87 -18.39 -21.77
N PRO A 363 12.43 -18.45 -20.50
CA PRO A 363 12.99 -19.40 -19.56
C PRO A 363 12.58 -20.82 -19.89
N LYS A 364 13.43 -21.77 -19.49
CA LYS A 364 13.02 -23.16 -19.34
C LYS A 364 12.23 -23.28 -18.04
N VAL A 365 11.06 -23.90 -18.11
CA VAL A 365 10.20 -24.18 -16.95
C VAL A 365 10.00 -25.68 -16.78
N ASP A 366 9.75 -26.12 -15.56
CA ASP A 366 9.55 -27.54 -15.25
C ASP A 366 8.28 -28.12 -15.88
N SER A 367 7.22 -27.31 -15.87
CA SER A 367 5.88 -27.66 -16.33
C SER A 367 5.08 -26.40 -16.59
N GLN A 368 3.96 -26.51 -17.30
CA GLN A 368 3.12 -25.37 -17.65
C GLN A 368 1.64 -25.77 -17.80
N GLN A 369 0.73 -24.84 -17.50
CA GLN A 369 -0.72 -25.01 -17.66
C GLN A 369 -1.26 -24.15 -18.81
N GLY A 370 -1.92 -24.79 -19.79
CA GLY A 370 -2.63 -24.10 -20.87
C GLY A 370 -1.80 -23.02 -21.59
N LYS A 371 -2.37 -21.81 -21.68
CA LYS A 371 -1.74 -20.62 -22.30
C LYS A 371 -0.73 -19.90 -21.39
N HIS A 372 -0.54 -20.37 -20.15
CA HIS A 372 0.31 -19.73 -19.14
C HIS A 372 1.72 -20.32 -19.16
N ILE A 373 2.47 -19.97 -20.21
CA ILE A 373 3.77 -20.55 -20.55
C ILE A 373 4.93 -19.69 -20.04
N GLY A 374 6.14 -20.27 -19.99
CA GLY A 374 7.34 -19.60 -19.44
C GLY A 374 7.69 -18.26 -20.10
N LYS A 375 7.37 -18.07 -21.39
CA LYS A 375 7.60 -16.80 -22.11
C LYS A 375 6.87 -15.61 -21.46
N ASN A 376 5.73 -15.84 -20.82
CA ASN A 376 4.94 -14.79 -20.18
C ASN A 376 5.70 -14.12 -19.02
N ILE A 377 6.70 -14.79 -18.43
CA ILE A 377 7.49 -14.28 -17.29
C ILE A 377 8.32 -13.03 -17.68
N THR A 378 8.60 -12.83 -18.96
CA THR A 378 9.53 -11.79 -19.45
C THR A 378 8.96 -10.93 -20.57
N ASP A 379 7.63 -10.98 -20.79
CA ASP A 379 6.94 -10.24 -21.85
C ASP A 379 6.58 -8.77 -21.46
N GLY A 380 6.69 -8.44 -20.17
CA GLY A 380 6.41 -7.11 -19.63
C GLY A 380 4.92 -6.78 -19.52
N GLN A 381 4.03 -7.77 -19.61
CA GLN A 381 2.60 -7.59 -19.46
C GLN A 381 2.14 -8.06 -18.07
N TYR A 382 1.31 -7.27 -17.40
CA TYR A 382 0.86 -7.61 -16.04
C TYR A 382 -0.17 -8.75 -16.01
N ASP A 383 -1.03 -8.83 -17.03
CA ASP A 383 -2.13 -9.81 -17.07
C ASP A 383 -1.74 -11.15 -17.72
N THR A 384 -0.47 -11.31 -18.06
CA THR A 384 0.12 -12.58 -18.47
C THR A 384 0.94 -13.16 -17.32
N PHE A 385 1.03 -14.48 -17.26
CA PHE A 385 1.81 -15.17 -16.24
C PHE A 385 2.13 -16.59 -16.70
N TRP A 386 3.15 -17.18 -16.10
CA TRP A 386 3.40 -18.61 -16.14
C TRP A 386 2.71 -19.30 -14.97
N ALA A 387 2.14 -20.48 -15.22
CA ALA A 387 1.58 -21.32 -14.18
C ALA A 387 2.18 -22.73 -14.21
N SER A 388 2.80 -23.15 -13.11
CA SER A 388 3.35 -24.50 -12.98
C SER A 388 2.24 -25.54 -12.80
N LYS A 389 2.47 -26.81 -13.17
CA LYS A 389 1.61 -27.94 -12.75
C LYS A 389 1.96 -28.44 -11.34
N LYS A 390 3.08 -28.00 -10.76
CA LYS A 390 3.56 -28.43 -9.45
C LYS A 390 3.30 -27.37 -8.39
N LYS A 391 3.12 -27.81 -7.15
CA LYS A 391 3.10 -26.94 -5.96
C LYS A 391 4.45 -26.81 -5.28
N LYS A 392 5.31 -27.84 -5.42
CA LYS A 392 6.66 -27.93 -4.86
C LYS A 392 7.66 -28.26 -5.96
N ASP A 393 8.88 -27.79 -5.81
CA ASP A 393 9.99 -28.00 -6.73
C ASP A 393 9.68 -27.57 -8.18
N ALA A 394 8.79 -26.57 -8.33
CA ALA A 394 8.58 -25.90 -9.61
C ALA A 394 9.81 -25.04 -9.91
N TYR A 395 10.28 -24.98 -11.14
CA TYR A 395 11.47 -24.17 -11.45
C TYR A 395 11.33 -23.33 -12.71
N ILE A 396 12.02 -22.20 -12.68
CA ILE A 396 12.22 -21.27 -13.79
C ILE A 396 13.73 -21.12 -13.98
N GLU A 397 14.24 -21.41 -15.17
CA GLU A 397 15.67 -21.34 -15.49
C GLU A 397 15.93 -20.45 -16.70
N PHE A 398 16.78 -19.45 -16.51
CA PHE A 398 17.25 -18.52 -17.52
C PHE A 398 18.68 -18.85 -17.93
N GLN A 399 18.92 -18.84 -19.24
CA GLN A 399 20.27 -18.93 -19.83
C GLN A 399 20.62 -17.56 -20.41
N LEU A 400 21.68 -16.93 -19.88
CA LEU A 400 22.13 -15.60 -20.29
C LEU A 400 23.12 -15.64 -21.47
N GLY A 401 23.56 -16.85 -21.85
CA GLY A 401 24.62 -17.07 -22.82
C GLY A 401 25.99 -16.69 -22.25
N LYS A 402 26.35 -15.41 -22.30
CA LYS A 402 27.60 -14.91 -21.74
C LYS A 402 27.43 -14.55 -20.25
N PRO A 403 28.46 -14.71 -19.41
CA PRO A 403 28.41 -14.25 -18.03
C PRO A 403 28.05 -12.76 -17.92
N LYS A 404 27.11 -12.43 -17.04
CA LYS A 404 26.69 -11.08 -16.70
C LYS A 404 26.78 -10.87 -15.20
N SER A 405 27.06 -9.64 -14.78
CA SER A 405 27.02 -9.29 -13.36
C SER A 405 25.62 -8.83 -12.96
N ILE A 406 25.16 -9.28 -11.80
CA ILE A 406 23.89 -8.86 -11.20
C ILE A 406 24.04 -8.67 -9.70
N THR A 407 23.15 -7.86 -9.14
CA THR A 407 23.09 -7.50 -7.71
C THR A 407 21.67 -7.51 -7.16
N ARG A 408 20.65 -7.50 -8.04
CA ARG A 408 19.25 -7.62 -7.66
C ARG A 408 18.52 -8.68 -8.48
N LEU A 409 17.52 -9.30 -7.85
CA LEU A 409 16.53 -10.14 -8.50
C LEU A 409 15.14 -9.70 -8.06
N MET A 410 14.22 -9.52 -9.00
CA MET A 410 12.81 -9.21 -8.72
C MET A 410 11.92 -10.36 -9.16
N LEU A 411 10.95 -10.72 -8.32
CA LEU A 411 9.91 -11.71 -8.60
C LEU A 411 8.53 -11.09 -8.34
N GLN A 412 7.51 -11.50 -9.10
CA GLN A 412 6.14 -11.03 -8.95
C GLN A 412 5.15 -12.16 -9.23
N GLU A 413 4.24 -12.42 -8.29
CA GLU A 413 3.08 -13.31 -8.52
C GLU A 413 1.96 -12.56 -9.23
N TYR A 414 1.11 -13.30 -9.96
CA TYR A 414 -0.15 -12.77 -10.47
C TYR A 414 -1.21 -12.80 -9.37
N ILE A 415 -1.16 -11.80 -8.48
CA ILE A 415 -2.02 -11.71 -7.30
C ILE A 415 -3.53 -11.69 -7.55
N PRO A 416 -4.10 -11.37 -8.74
CA PRO A 416 -5.53 -11.55 -8.98
C PRO A 416 -6.01 -13.00 -8.81
N LEU A 417 -5.09 -13.98 -8.79
CA LEU A 417 -5.37 -15.38 -8.47
C LEU A 417 -4.93 -15.79 -7.06
N GLY A 418 -4.68 -14.84 -6.17
CA GLY A 418 -4.23 -15.04 -4.80
C GLY A 418 -2.71 -15.16 -4.65
N GLN A 419 -2.23 -15.02 -3.42
CA GLN A 419 -0.83 -15.19 -3.03
C GLN A 419 -0.57 -16.67 -2.74
N ARG A 420 0.52 -17.23 -3.27
CA ARG A 420 0.73 -18.69 -3.28
C ARG A 420 2.06 -19.11 -2.70
N VAL A 421 3.15 -18.44 -3.09
CA VAL A 421 4.52 -18.88 -2.76
C VAL A 421 4.80 -18.70 -1.27
N LYS A 422 5.29 -19.77 -0.63
CA LYS A 422 5.67 -19.81 0.79
C LYS A 422 7.17 -19.80 0.99
N ALA A 423 7.90 -20.43 0.07
CA ALA A 423 9.36 -20.51 0.07
C ALA A 423 9.88 -20.71 -1.34
N PHE A 424 11.04 -20.13 -1.63
CA PHE A 424 11.74 -20.31 -2.89
C PHE A 424 13.26 -20.27 -2.68
N SER A 425 14.02 -20.88 -3.57
CA SER A 425 15.48 -20.85 -3.55
C SER A 425 16.00 -20.32 -4.89
N ILE A 426 17.08 -19.55 -4.83
CA ILE A 426 17.75 -19.02 -6.03
C ILE A 426 19.10 -19.70 -6.20
N TYR A 427 19.41 -20.05 -7.44
CA TYR A 427 20.68 -20.57 -7.84
C TYR A 427 21.23 -19.77 -9.02
N TYR A 428 22.53 -19.59 -9.04
CA TYR A 428 23.22 -19.00 -10.18
C TYR A 428 24.26 -19.97 -10.72
N ARG A 429 24.52 -19.88 -12.02
CA ARG A 429 25.46 -20.76 -12.71
C ARG A 429 26.88 -20.22 -12.57
N GLN A 430 27.78 -21.05 -12.02
CA GLN A 430 29.21 -20.79 -11.95
C GLN A 430 29.95 -21.92 -12.67
N GLY A 431 30.41 -21.64 -13.90
CA GLY A 431 30.93 -22.67 -14.80
C GLY A 431 29.86 -23.70 -15.16
N LYS A 432 30.08 -24.97 -14.79
CA LYS A 432 29.11 -26.05 -15.01
C LYS A 432 28.15 -26.28 -13.83
N ASN A 433 28.42 -25.66 -12.67
CA ASN A 433 27.71 -25.92 -11.43
C ASN A 433 26.63 -24.87 -11.16
N TRP A 434 25.58 -25.29 -10.48
CA TRP A 434 24.57 -24.41 -9.90
C TRP A 434 24.91 -24.21 -8.42
N VAL A 435 25.10 -22.95 -8.03
CA VAL A 435 25.43 -22.56 -6.65
C VAL A 435 24.23 -21.84 -6.07
N LYS A 436 23.81 -22.22 -4.86
CA LYS A 436 22.73 -21.53 -4.15
C LYS A 436 23.17 -20.10 -3.83
N LEU A 437 22.32 -19.12 -4.15
CA LEU A 437 22.54 -17.73 -3.80
C LEU A 437 22.15 -17.52 -2.33
N ASP A 438 22.97 -16.75 -1.61
CA ASP A 438 22.61 -16.19 -0.30
C ASP A 438 22.16 -14.73 -0.50
N PRO A 439 20.85 -14.43 -0.40
CA PRO A 439 20.35 -13.08 -0.54
C PRO A 439 20.46 -12.24 0.75
N LYS A 440 21.07 -12.77 1.83
CA LYS A 440 21.17 -12.11 3.14
C LYS A 440 19.82 -11.82 3.80
N GLU A 441 18.78 -12.53 3.37
CA GLU A 441 17.42 -12.50 3.91
C GLU A 441 16.72 -13.83 3.60
N GLU A 442 15.64 -14.14 4.30
CA GLU A 442 14.80 -15.29 4.04
C GLU A 442 14.10 -15.18 2.68
N THR A 443 13.93 -16.32 2.02
CA THR A 443 13.30 -16.41 0.70
C THR A 443 11.95 -17.10 0.82
N THR A 444 11.01 -16.40 1.46
CA THR A 444 9.67 -16.91 1.78
C THR A 444 8.62 -16.44 0.76
N THR A 445 7.81 -15.45 1.09
CA THR A 445 6.69 -14.97 0.26
C THR A 445 7.18 -14.11 -0.90
N ILE A 446 6.44 -14.13 -2.02
CA ILE A 446 6.66 -13.22 -3.15
C ILE A 446 5.56 -12.14 -3.21
N GLY A 447 4.30 -12.57 -3.33
CA GLY A 447 3.15 -11.66 -3.48
C GLY A 447 3.24 -10.77 -4.71
N TYR A 448 2.77 -9.53 -4.58
CA TYR A 448 2.82 -8.54 -5.65
C TYR A 448 4.23 -8.26 -6.12
N LYS A 449 5.22 -8.16 -5.23
CA LYS A 449 6.59 -7.89 -5.61
C LYS A 449 7.57 -8.28 -4.51
N ARG A 450 8.59 -9.05 -4.87
CA ARG A 450 9.78 -9.35 -4.06
C ARG A 450 11.00 -8.82 -4.77
N ILE A 451 11.82 -7.99 -4.14
CA ILE A 451 13.11 -7.54 -4.69
C ILE A 451 14.22 -7.87 -3.72
N LEU A 452 15.08 -8.80 -4.10
CA LEU A 452 16.22 -9.23 -3.31
C LEU A 452 17.46 -8.43 -3.67
N ARG A 453 18.28 -8.10 -2.68
CA ARG A 453 19.61 -7.48 -2.85
C ARG A 453 20.68 -8.42 -2.35
N PHE A 454 21.75 -8.58 -3.12
CA PHE A 454 22.85 -9.48 -2.76
C PHE A 454 24.18 -8.94 -3.29
N ASP A 455 25.26 -9.54 -2.78
CA ASP A 455 26.61 -9.21 -3.26
C ASP A 455 26.74 -9.50 -4.75
N LYS A 456 27.51 -8.66 -5.46
CA LYS A 456 27.67 -8.77 -6.91
C LYS A 456 28.16 -10.18 -7.28
N ILE A 457 27.33 -10.90 -8.02
CA ILE A 457 27.70 -12.18 -8.64
C ILE A 457 27.91 -11.99 -10.13
N THR A 458 28.68 -12.89 -10.75
CA THR A 458 28.81 -12.97 -12.21
C THR A 458 28.40 -14.36 -12.65
N THR A 459 27.39 -14.44 -13.52
CA THR A 459 26.75 -15.71 -13.87
C THR A 459 26.29 -15.77 -15.32
N SER A 460 26.27 -16.97 -15.90
CA SER A 460 25.70 -17.25 -17.23
C SER A 460 24.28 -17.84 -17.18
N GLY A 461 23.71 -18.04 -16.00
CA GLY A 461 22.36 -18.56 -15.85
C GLY A 461 21.80 -18.39 -14.44
N ILE A 462 20.48 -18.23 -14.35
CA ILE A 462 19.75 -18.03 -13.09
C ILE A 462 18.66 -19.08 -13.02
N ARG A 463 18.50 -19.72 -11.86
CA ARG A 463 17.41 -20.67 -11.60
C ARG A 463 16.69 -20.27 -10.33
N ILE A 464 15.37 -20.19 -10.40
CA ILE A 464 14.47 -20.01 -9.27
C ILE A 464 13.74 -21.32 -9.08
N VAL A 465 13.75 -21.85 -7.85
CA VAL A 465 13.01 -23.03 -7.45
C VAL A 465 11.96 -22.59 -6.44
N ILE A 466 10.68 -22.89 -6.69
CA ILE A 466 9.62 -22.68 -5.72
C ILE A 466 9.57 -23.93 -4.84
N ASP A 467 10.06 -23.79 -3.61
CA ASP A 467 10.26 -24.90 -2.68
C ASP A 467 8.92 -25.33 -2.06
N ASP A 468 8.05 -24.35 -1.72
CA ASP A 468 6.70 -24.61 -1.22
C ASP A 468 5.70 -23.51 -1.62
N ALA A 469 4.43 -23.89 -1.81
CA ALA A 469 3.35 -22.97 -2.15
C ALA A 469 1.97 -23.52 -1.75
N LYS A 470 1.04 -22.62 -1.38
CA LYS A 470 -0.37 -22.94 -1.07
C LYS A 470 -1.09 -23.63 -2.24
N GLY A 471 -0.64 -23.36 -3.47
CA GLY A 471 -1.09 -24.01 -4.68
C GLY A 471 -0.12 -23.77 -5.83
N CYS A 472 -0.51 -24.16 -7.05
CA CYS A 472 0.39 -24.06 -8.21
C CYS A 472 0.84 -22.60 -8.42
N PRO A 473 2.15 -22.30 -8.41
CA PRO A 473 2.66 -20.95 -8.55
C PRO A 473 2.19 -20.29 -9.85
N CYS A 474 1.84 -19.01 -9.75
CA CYS A 474 1.45 -18.15 -10.88
C CYS A 474 2.40 -16.96 -10.90
N ILE A 475 3.50 -17.06 -11.65
CA ILE A 475 4.54 -16.03 -11.69
C ILE A 475 4.29 -15.14 -12.89
N ASN A 476 4.02 -13.86 -12.61
CA ASN A 476 3.86 -12.84 -13.63
C ASN A 476 5.21 -12.41 -14.19
N SER A 477 6.19 -12.11 -13.34
CA SER A 477 7.50 -11.66 -13.83
C SER A 477 8.69 -12.08 -12.97
N VAL A 478 9.84 -12.23 -13.64
CA VAL A 478 11.16 -12.37 -13.03
C VAL A 478 12.13 -11.45 -13.77
N SER A 479 12.91 -10.66 -13.03
CA SER A 479 13.89 -9.71 -13.58
C SER A 479 15.20 -9.75 -12.81
N ALA A 480 16.32 -9.48 -13.49
CA ALA A 480 17.65 -9.41 -12.86
C ALA A 480 18.39 -8.14 -13.30
N PHE A 481 19.05 -7.47 -12.35
CA PHE A 481 19.66 -6.15 -12.53
C PHE A 481 21.10 -6.09 -12.03
#